data_AF-A0A8T5B9V1-F1
#
_entry.id   AF-A0A8T5B9V1-F1
#
_cell.length_a   1.000
_cell.length_b   1.000
_cell.length_c   1.000
_cell.angle_alpha   90.00
_cell.angle_beta   90.00
_cell.angle_gamma   90.00
#
_symmetry.space_group_name_H-M   'P 1'
#
loop_
_entity.id
_entity.type
_entity.pdbx_description
1 polymer ?
#
loop_
_entity_poly.entity_id
_entity_poly.type
_entity_poly.pdbx_seq_one_letter_code
_entity_poly.pdbx_strand_id
1 'polypeptide(L)'
;VEGEWRSTCPRGCRAEGGVEVKLRPLLHIPYDPDLYHELNAERYELAKTGRIQFSHPEGSHDDRFWALALAVYAAGRQAGPIQAETGRVPRG
;
A
#
# COMPACT_ATOMS: atom_id res chain seq x y z
N VAL A 1 -8.64 -20.84 2.34
CA VAL A 1 -9.15 -20.57 3.71
C VAL A 1 -9.73 -19.18 3.72
N GLU A 2 -11.04 -19.04 3.52
CA GLU A 2 -11.76 -17.78 3.73
C GLU A 2 -12.10 -17.70 5.22
N GLY A 3 -11.22 -17.05 5.98
CA GLY A 3 -11.47 -16.74 7.39
C GLY A 3 -12.20 -15.40 7.50
N GLU A 4 -13.19 -15.33 8.39
CA GLU A 4 -13.91 -14.12 8.74
C GLU A 4 -12.91 -13.01 9.16
N TRP A 5 -12.81 -11.95 8.35
CA TRP A 5 -11.89 -10.84 8.56
C TRP A 5 -12.28 -10.05 9.81
N ARG A 6 -11.58 -10.29 10.93
CA ARG A 6 -11.82 -9.57 12.19
C ARG A 6 -11.03 -8.27 12.21
N SER A 7 -11.62 -7.19 11.71
CA SER A 7 -11.13 -5.81 11.91
C SER A 7 -11.49 -5.26 13.30
N THR A 8 -11.38 -6.10 14.33
CA THR A 8 -11.75 -5.73 15.70
C THR A 8 -10.68 -4.84 16.32
N CYS A 9 -11.05 -3.63 16.71
CA CYS A 9 -10.22 -2.74 17.52
C CYS A 9 -9.83 -3.45 18.83
N PRO A 10 -8.54 -3.70 19.12
CA PRO A 10 -8.13 -4.40 20.34
C PRO A 10 -8.57 -3.70 21.63
N ARG A 11 -8.86 -2.39 21.57
CA ARG A 11 -9.28 -1.57 22.71
C ARG A 11 -10.54 -0.73 22.47
N GLY A 12 -11.28 -1.00 21.39
CA GLY A 12 -12.39 -0.16 20.92
C GLY A 12 -11.87 1.16 20.31
N CYS A 13 -12.18 1.43 19.05
CA CYS A 13 -11.80 2.68 18.42
C CYS A 13 -12.94 3.68 18.60
N ARG A 14 -12.61 4.87 19.07
CA ARG A 14 -13.57 5.95 19.24
C ARG A 14 -13.15 7.13 18.38
N ALA A 15 -14.08 7.67 17.60
CA ALA A 15 -13.90 8.96 16.94
C ALA A 15 -13.92 10.10 17.98
N GLU A 16 -13.51 11.31 17.59
CA GLU A 16 -13.76 12.50 18.40
C GLU A 16 -15.27 12.58 18.74
N GLY A 17 -15.59 12.74 20.03
CA GLY A 17 -16.96 12.66 20.53
C GLY A 17 -17.38 11.29 21.08
N GLY A 18 -16.49 10.29 21.12
CA GLY A 18 -16.72 9.02 21.81
C GLY A 18 -17.56 8.00 21.03
N VAL A 19 -17.90 8.28 19.77
CA VAL A 19 -18.62 7.36 18.88
C VAL A 19 -17.73 6.17 18.55
N GLU A 20 -18.22 4.95 18.78
CA GLU A 20 -17.52 3.73 18.43
C GLU A 20 -17.42 3.60 16.91
N VAL A 21 -16.19 3.45 16.41
CA VAL A 21 -15.91 3.26 14.98
C VAL A 21 -15.29 1.88 14.76
N LYS A 22 -15.68 1.23 13.66
CA LYS A 22 -15.02 0.01 13.19
C LYS A 22 -13.69 0.40 12.55
N LEU A 23 -12.60 -0.30 12.88
CA LEU A 23 -11.39 -0.19 12.05
C LEU A 23 -11.74 -0.71 10.67
N ARG A 24 -11.52 0.16 9.69
CA ARG A 24 -11.31 -0.29 8.32
C ARG A 24 -9.80 -0.30 8.14
N PRO A 25 -9.14 -1.47 8.03
CA PRO A 25 -7.73 -1.49 7.70
C PRO A 25 -7.52 -0.73 6.39
N LEU A 26 -6.63 0.27 6.41
CA LEU A 26 -6.35 1.10 5.22
C LEU A 26 -5.60 0.31 4.13
N LEU A 27 -4.90 -0.74 4.53
CA LEU A 27 -4.18 -1.64 3.66
C LEU A 27 -4.46 -3.08 4.09
N HIS A 28 -4.90 -3.90 3.14
CA HIS A 28 -5.16 -5.31 3.35
C HIS A 28 -4.41 -6.12 2.30
N ILE A 29 -3.42 -6.89 2.75
CA ILE A 29 -2.54 -7.69 1.90
C ILE A 29 -2.50 -9.13 2.41
N PRO A 30 -2.36 -10.13 1.53
CA PRO A 30 -2.15 -11.51 1.96
C PRO A 30 -0.82 -11.64 2.71
N TYR A 31 -0.73 -12.64 3.58
CA TYR A 31 0.55 -13.00 4.18
C TYR A 31 1.46 -13.60 3.09
N ASP A 32 2.55 -12.91 2.81
CA ASP A 32 3.60 -13.34 1.89
C ASP A 32 4.95 -13.02 2.54
N PRO A 33 5.78 -14.03 2.87
CA PRO A 33 7.00 -13.81 3.64
C PRO A 33 8.04 -12.97 2.88
N ASP A 34 8.08 -13.03 1.55
CA ASP A 34 9.04 -12.29 0.74
C ASP A 34 8.64 -10.80 0.67
N LEU A 35 7.36 -10.51 0.44
CA LEU A 35 6.85 -9.13 0.52
C LEU A 35 7.11 -8.51 1.88
N TYR A 36 6.87 -9.27 2.96
CA TYR A 36 7.14 -8.79 4.32
C TYR A 36 8.63 -8.59 4.58
N HIS A 37 9.49 -9.43 4.01
CA HIS A 37 10.93 -9.25 4.11
C HIS A 37 11.36 -7.94 3.44
N GLU A 38 10.92 -7.67 2.21
CA GLU A 38 11.25 -6.42 1.51
C GLU A 38 10.70 -5.19 2.24
N LEU A 39 9.46 -5.24 2.74
CA LEU A 39 8.85 -4.15 3.52
C LEU A 39 9.65 -3.79 4.78
N ASN A 40 10.29 -4.77 5.42
CA ASN A 40 11.08 -4.55 6.62
C ASN A 40 12.55 -4.23 6.32
N ALA A 41 13.06 -4.62 5.15
CA ALA A 41 14.46 -4.45 4.76
C ALA A 41 14.76 -3.07 4.17
N GLU A 42 13.76 -2.43 3.52
CA GLU A 42 13.90 -1.12 2.88
C GLU A 42 14.34 -0.04 3.89
N ARG A 43 15.30 0.79 3.48
CA ARG A 43 15.89 1.84 4.32
C ARG A 43 15.65 3.20 3.68
N TYR A 44 15.49 4.22 4.51
CA TYR A 44 15.43 5.60 4.05
C TYR A 44 16.47 6.46 4.76
N GLU A 45 17.05 7.41 4.04
CA GLU A 45 18.02 8.36 4.55
C GLU A 45 17.69 9.78 4.08
N LEU A 46 17.90 10.77 4.96
CA LEU A 46 17.81 12.18 4.57
C LEU A 46 19.14 12.64 4.01
N ALA A 47 19.18 12.89 2.71
CA ALA A 47 20.38 13.38 2.02
C ALA A 47 20.77 14.77 2.50
N LYS A 48 22.05 15.13 2.30
CA LYS A 48 22.56 16.50 2.53
C LYS A 48 21.80 17.59 1.74
N THR A 49 21.16 17.19 0.63
CA THR A 49 20.32 18.04 -0.21
C THR A 49 18.90 18.23 0.35
N GLY A 50 18.57 17.60 1.49
CA GLY A 50 17.24 17.61 2.10
C GLY A 50 16.23 16.65 1.45
N ARG A 51 16.66 15.83 0.48
CA ARG A 51 15.81 14.82 -0.17
C ARG A 51 15.88 13.49 0.57
N ILE A 52 14.74 12.80 0.66
CA ILE A 52 14.70 11.42 1.15
C ILE A 52 15.20 10.51 0.03
N GLN A 53 16.13 9.62 0.35
CA GLN A 53 16.61 8.56 -0.52
C GLN A 53 16.21 7.21 0.08
N PHE A 54 15.83 6.28 -0.80
CA PHE A 54 15.48 4.91 -0.46
C PHE A 54 16.57 3.96 -0.98
N SER A 55 16.79 2.86 -0.28
CA SER A 55 17.77 1.83 -0.62
C SER A 55 17.49 0.54 0.15
N HIS A 56 17.75 -0.59 -0.50
CA HIS A 56 17.70 -1.91 0.12
C HIS A 56 19.12 -2.49 0.33
N PRO A 57 19.32 -3.42 1.29
CA PRO A 57 20.59 -4.11 1.48
C PRO A 57 21.10 -4.80 0.20
N GLU A 58 22.42 -4.91 0.07
CA GLU A 58 23.03 -5.66 -1.03
C GLU A 58 22.57 -7.13 -1.01
N GLY A 59 22.23 -7.67 -2.20
CA GLY A 59 21.71 -9.02 -2.34
C GLY A 59 20.23 -9.19 -1.97
N SER A 60 19.52 -8.09 -1.68
CA SER A 60 18.05 -8.08 -1.52
C SER A 60 17.36 -7.37 -2.69
N HIS A 61 16.03 -7.38 -2.68
CA HIS A 61 15.16 -6.79 -3.69
C HIS A 61 14.16 -5.82 -3.05
N ASP A 62 13.60 -4.91 -3.84
CA ASP A 62 12.63 -3.90 -3.45
C ASP A 62 11.43 -3.82 -4.42
N ASP A 63 11.31 -4.75 -5.36
CA ASP A 63 10.33 -4.71 -6.43
C ASP A 63 8.91 -4.92 -5.91
N ARG A 64 8.71 -5.83 -4.94
CA ARG A 64 7.40 -6.03 -4.30
C ARG A 64 7.07 -4.85 -3.39
N PHE A 65 8.05 -4.32 -2.68
CA PHE A 65 7.92 -3.10 -1.89
C PHE A 65 7.40 -1.93 -2.75
N TRP A 66 8.07 -1.62 -3.86
CA TRP A 66 7.68 -0.51 -4.74
C TRP A 66 6.35 -0.76 -5.42
N ALA A 67 6.07 -1.98 -5.88
CA ALA A 67 4.79 -2.33 -6.47
C ALA A 67 3.64 -2.03 -5.50
N LEU A 68 3.78 -2.42 -4.23
CA LEU A 68 2.80 -2.15 -3.19
C LEU A 68 2.68 -0.65 -2.88
N ALA A 69 3.81 0.05 -2.72
CA ALA A 69 3.83 1.49 -2.44
C ALA A 69 3.12 2.30 -3.53
N LEU A 70 3.38 1.96 -4.80
CA LEU A 70 2.73 2.60 -5.95
C LEU A 70 1.23 2.29 -6.01
N ALA A 71 0.82 1.05 -5.71
CA ALA A 71 -0.60 0.69 -5.66
C ALA A 71 -1.36 1.49 -4.58
N VAL A 72 -0.78 1.61 -3.38
CA VAL A 72 -1.36 2.41 -2.29
C VAL A 72 -1.41 3.89 -2.64
N TYR A 73 -0.33 4.41 -3.23
CA TYR A 73 -0.27 5.80 -3.69
C TYR A 73 -1.36 6.10 -4.74
N ALA A 74 -1.56 5.21 -5.70
CA ALA A 74 -2.61 5.34 -6.70
C ALA A 74 -4.01 5.29 -6.09
N ALA A 75 -4.25 4.37 -5.14
CA ALA A 75 -5.54 4.22 -4.47
C ALA A 75 -5.93 5.45 -3.61
N GLY A 76 -4.95 6.16 -3.05
CA GLY A 76 -5.16 7.38 -2.27
C GLY A 76 -5.42 8.64 -3.10
N ARG A 77 -5.16 8.60 -4.42
CA ARG A 77 -5.48 9.69 -5.34
C ARG A 77 -6.91 9.53 -5.81
N GLN A 78 -7.70 10.60 -5.81
CA GLN A 78 -9.01 10.57 -6.46
C GLN A 78 -8.82 10.09 -7.90
N ALA A 79 -9.36 8.92 -8.21
CA ALA A 79 -9.45 8.46 -9.58
C ALA A 79 -10.37 9.45 -10.29
N GLY A 80 -9.79 10.31 -11.13
CA GLY A 80 -10.54 10.82 -12.27
C GLY A 80 -11.13 9.63 -13.02
N PRO A 81 -12.29 9.78 -13.69
CA PRO A 81 -12.92 8.66 -14.39
C PRO A 81 -11.88 7.95 -15.26
N ILE A 82 -11.73 6.65 -15.02
CA ILE A 82 -10.83 5.80 -15.80
C ILE A 82 -11.40 5.79 -17.22
N GLN A 83 -10.83 6.60 -18.11
CA GLN A 83 -11.13 6.49 -19.53
C GLN A 83 -10.39 5.25 -20.02
N ALA A 84 -11.08 4.12 -19.99
CA ALA A 84 -10.62 2.94 -20.69
C ALA A 84 -10.63 3.27 -22.18
N GLU A 85 -9.45 3.49 -22.74
CA GLU A 85 -9.27 3.57 -24.18
C GLU A 85 -9.48 2.14 -24.71
N THR A 86 -10.72 1.79 -25.03
CA THR A 86 -11.00 0.55 -25.75
C THR A 86 -10.30 0.69 -27.10
N GLY A 87 -9.13 0.06 -27.23
CA GLY A 87 -8.34 0.07 -28.45
C GLY A 87 -9.19 -0.43 -29.63
N ARG A 88 -9.77 0.51 -30.38
CA ARG A 88 -10.46 0.23 -31.63
C ARG A 88 -9.37 0.14 -32.69
N VAL A 89 -9.01 -1.08 -33.07
CA VAL A 89 -8.22 -1.33 -34.29
C VAL A 89 -9.04 -0.79 -35.48
N PRO A 90 -8.54 0.18 -36.25
CA PRO A 90 -9.23 0.63 -37.45
C PRO A 90 -9.20 -0.50 -38.49
N ARG A 91 -10.38 -0.90 -38.99
CA ARG A 91 -10.47 -1.79 -40.15
C ARG A 91 -10.24 -0.92 -41.40
N GLY A 92 -9.16 -1.20 -42.11
CA GLY A 92 -9.00 -0.83 -43.52
C GLY A 92 -9.81 -1.74 -44.43
#